data_AF-A0A2V8NU40-F1
#
_entry.id   AF-A0A2V8NU40-F1
#
_cell.length_a   1.000
_cell.length_b   1.000
_cell.length_c   1.000
_cell.angle_alpha   90.00
_cell.angle_beta   90.00
_cell.angle_gamma   90.00
#
_symmetry.space_group_name_H-M   'P 1'
#
loop_
_entity.id
_entity.type
_entity.pdbx_description
1 polymer ?
#
loop_
_entity_poly.entity_id
_entity_poly.type
_entity_poly.pdbx_seq_one_letter_code
_entity_poly.pdbx_strand_id
1 'polypeptide(L)'
;MPEFTPIRANSSLPETTASISDRAWEAIQGSYDLQVHVAPDVIERRTDDVDLARDFLARGLRGFVLKSHYIPTAERAKVVARAVPGIKAYGAITLNHSVGGLNPVALEIAGRSGCKIVWMPTVDAANETAGRLDGPNTKLPFWAKIQRELSAEGIAPPPLSPLDSNGRLTEVTRKCLERIAKHNM
;
A
#
# COMPACT_ATOMS: atom_id res chain seq x y z
N MET A 1 -24.83 -12.35 -37.39
CA MET A 1 -24.20 -11.80 -36.17
C MET A 1 -23.52 -10.51 -36.58
N PRO A 2 -23.78 -9.35 -35.94
CA PRO A 2 -23.16 -8.09 -36.36
C PRO A 2 -21.72 -8.01 -35.85
N GLU A 3 -20.81 -7.61 -36.73
CA GLU A 3 -19.39 -7.38 -36.45
C GLU A 3 -19.20 -6.22 -35.48
N PHE A 4 -18.30 -6.41 -34.51
CA PHE A 4 -17.94 -5.41 -33.50
C PHE A 4 -16.80 -4.53 -34.05
N THR A 5 -17.12 -3.32 -34.49
CA THR A 5 -16.11 -2.32 -34.90
C THR A 5 -15.63 -1.58 -33.66
N PRO A 6 -14.34 -1.66 -33.27
CA PRO A 6 -13.86 -0.92 -32.11
C PRO A 6 -13.81 0.58 -32.42
N ILE A 7 -14.41 1.38 -31.54
CA ILE A 7 -14.28 2.83 -31.55
C ILE A 7 -12.81 3.16 -31.24
N ARG A 8 -12.06 3.66 -32.22
CA ARG A 8 -10.74 4.24 -31.99
C ARG A 8 -10.91 5.49 -31.15
N ALA A 9 -10.44 5.44 -29.90
CA ALA A 9 -10.28 6.63 -29.07
C ALA A 9 -9.24 7.53 -29.74
N ASN A 10 -9.69 8.64 -30.31
CA ASN A 10 -8.84 9.66 -30.89
C ASN A 10 -8.36 10.56 -29.73
N SER A 11 -7.25 10.21 -29.08
CA SER A 11 -6.63 11.07 -28.05
C SER A 11 -5.36 11.71 -28.61
N SER A 12 -5.52 12.77 -29.39
CA SER A 12 -4.44 13.65 -29.83
C SER A 12 -4.05 14.63 -28.73
N LEU A 13 -3.60 14.12 -27.58
CA LEU A 13 -2.83 14.92 -26.62
C LEU A 13 -1.35 14.59 -26.88
N PRO A 14 -0.46 15.59 -27.05
CA PRO A 14 0.95 15.30 -27.11
C PRO A 14 1.37 14.66 -25.78
N GLU A 15 1.80 13.40 -25.82
CA GLU A 15 2.54 12.77 -24.73
C GLU A 15 3.91 13.45 -24.64
N THR A 16 3.95 14.64 -24.03
CA THR A 16 5.20 15.19 -23.52
C THR A 16 5.57 14.39 -22.27
N THR A 17 6.18 13.23 -22.47
CA THR A 17 6.95 12.58 -21.42
C THR A 17 8.16 13.47 -21.16
N ALA A 18 8.04 14.41 -20.22
CA ALA A 18 9.17 15.18 -19.76
C ALA A 18 10.25 14.20 -19.28
N SER A 19 11.42 14.20 -19.92
CA SER A 19 12.54 13.37 -19.49
C SER A 19 13.00 13.83 -18.11
N ILE A 20 13.12 12.89 -17.17
CA ILE A 20 13.68 13.18 -15.84
C ILE A 20 15.13 13.63 -16.01
N SER A 21 15.49 14.77 -15.40
CA SER A 21 16.83 15.35 -15.55
C SER A 21 17.89 14.59 -14.75
N ASP A 22 19.15 14.66 -15.19
CA ASP A 22 20.29 14.05 -14.48
C ASP A 22 20.40 14.53 -13.03
N ARG A 23 20.13 15.82 -12.79
CA ARG A 23 20.12 16.40 -11.44
C ARG A 23 19.06 15.76 -10.53
N ALA A 24 17.91 15.37 -11.07
CA ALA A 24 16.89 14.67 -10.30
C ALA A 24 17.35 13.24 -9.95
N TRP A 25 18.02 12.54 -10.86
CA TRP A 25 18.61 11.23 -10.59
C TRP A 25 19.74 11.29 -9.56
N GLU A 26 20.58 12.32 -9.64
CA GLU A 26 21.66 12.56 -8.67
C GLU A 26 21.10 12.83 -7.27
N ALA A 27 20.04 13.63 -7.17
CA ALA A 27 19.42 13.99 -5.89
C ALA A 27 18.84 12.81 -5.11
N ILE A 28 18.49 11.70 -5.78
CA ILE A 28 17.94 10.50 -5.14
C ILE A 28 18.95 9.38 -4.96
N GLN A 29 20.22 9.57 -5.34
CA GLN A 29 21.26 8.56 -5.08
C GLN A 29 21.33 8.24 -3.60
N GLY A 30 21.41 6.95 -3.27
CA GLY A 30 21.46 6.47 -1.89
C GLY A 30 20.12 6.50 -1.14
N SER A 31 19.04 6.97 -1.76
CA SER A 31 17.75 7.15 -1.10
C SER A 31 16.93 5.85 -0.96
N TYR A 32 15.80 5.98 -0.26
CA TYR A 32 14.82 4.93 -0.04
C TYR A 32 13.44 5.39 -0.50
N ASP A 33 12.66 4.48 -1.09
CA ASP A 33 11.23 4.69 -1.33
C ASP A 33 10.41 4.04 -0.20
N LEU A 34 9.67 4.84 0.56
CA LEU A 34 9.00 4.39 1.78
C LEU A 34 7.60 3.80 1.56
N GLN A 35 7.10 3.80 0.32
CA GLN A 35 5.77 3.25 0.04
C GLN A 35 5.70 2.69 -1.38
N VAL A 36 6.14 1.44 -1.55
CA VAL A 36 6.10 0.76 -2.84
C VAL A 36 5.06 -0.34 -2.87
N HIS A 37 4.28 -0.36 -3.95
CA HIS A 37 3.29 -1.38 -4.27
C HIS A 37 3.73 -2.22 -5.46
N VAL A 38 4.15 -3.45 -5.23
CA VAL A 38 4.64 -4.41 -6.24
C VAL A 38 4.10 -5.81 -6.00
N ALA A 39 4.14 -6.64 -7.03
CA ALA A 39 3.71 -8.02 -6.96
C ALA A 39 4.61 -8.82 -6.00
N PRO A 40 4.07 -9.83 -5.30
CA PRO A 40 2.66 -10.25 -5.30
C PRO A 40 1.75 -9.29 -4.52
N ASP A 41 0.57 -9.00 -5.09
CA ASP A 41 -0.49 -8.20 -4.44
C ASP A 41 -1.86 -8.59 -5.03
N VAL A 42 -2.96 -8.20 -4.36
CA VAL A 42 -4.33 -8.47 -4.83
C VAL A 42 -4.66 -7.69 -6.11
N ILE A 43 -4.02 -6.52 -6.26
CA ILE A 43 -4.14 -5.66 -7.44
C ILE A 43 -2.92 -5.91 -8.33
N GLU A 44 -3.15 -6.09 -9.63
CA GLU A 44 -2.09 -6.25 -10.63
C GLU A 44 -1.06 -5.12 -10.56
N ARG A 45 0.24 -5.48 -10.62
CA ARG A 45 1.36 -4.54 -10.47
C ARG A 45 2.29 -4.61 -11.67
N ARG A 46 2.96 -3.49 -11.95
CA ARG A 46 3.88 -3.33 -13.08
C ARG A 46 5.18 -4.13 -12.94
N THR A 47 5.58 -4.47 -11.71
CA THR A 47 6.80 -5.22 -11.41
C THR A 47 6.59 -6.01 -10.11
N ASP A 48 7.55 -6.87 -9.77
CA ASP A 48 7.58 -7.66 -8.54
C ASP A 48 8.69 -7.22 -7.57
N ASP A 49 8.69 -7.80 -6.38
CA ASP A 49 9.62 -7.42 -5.33
C ASP A 49 11.11 -7.62 -5.71
N VAL A 50 11.46 -8.67 -6.48
CA VAL A 50 12.84 -9.02 -6.79
C VAL A 50 13.36 -8.14 -7.92
N ASP A 51 12.55 -7.93 -8.95
CA ASP A 51 12.93 -7.07 -10.07
C ASP A 51 13.00 -5.61 -9.65
N LEU A 52 12.09 -5.14 -8.77
CA LEU A 52 12.19 -3.84 -8.12
C LEU A 52 13.55 -3.66 -7.40
N ALA A 53 13.99 -4.67 -6.66
CA ALA A 53 15.27 -4.60 -5.94
C ALA A 53 16.48 -4.48 -6.87
N ARG A 54 16.49 -5.24 -7.97
CA ARG A 54 17.54 -5.12 -8.99
C ARG A 54 17.53 -3.74 -9.64
N ASP A 55 16.34 -3.24 -9.98
CA ASP A 55 16.14 -1.92 -10.58
C ASP A 55 16.61 -0.78 -9.69
N PHE A 56 16.37 -0.89 -8.37
CA PHE A 56 16.80 0.10 -7.39
C PHE A 56 18.32 0.16 -7.31
N LEU A 57 18.99 -0.99 -7.20
CA LEU A 57 20.45 -1.05 -7.16
C LEU A 57 21.07 -0.52 -8.46
N ALA A 58 20.52 -0.88 -9.62
CA ALA A 58 20.99 -0.40 -10.92
C ALA A 58 20.89 1.13 -11.07
N ARG A 59 19.99 1.77 -10.31
CA ARG A 59 19.77 3.23 -10.31
C ARG A 59 20.42 3.94 -9.11
N GLY A 60 21.19 3.22 -8.30
CA GLY A 60 21.89 3.75 -7.12
C GLY A 60 21.00 4.05 -5.91
N LEU A 61 19.77 3.54 -5.90
CA LEU A 61 18.90 3.56 -4.72
C LEU A 61 19.33 2.48 -3.72
N ARG A 62 19.07 2.70 -2.43
CA ARG A 62 19.54 1.81 -1.35
C ARG A 62 18.49 0.85 -0.83
N GLY A 63 17.20 1.17 -1.00
CA GLY A 63 16.17 0.33 -0.43
C GLY A 63 14.76 0.85 -0.61
N PHE A 64 13.81 0.10 -0.07
CA PHE A 64 12.40 0.45 -0.11
C PHE A 64 11.61 -0.22 1.00
N VAL A 65 10.38 0.24 1.20
CA VAL A 65 9.38 -0.40 2.04
C VAL A 65 8.25 -0.94 1.18
N LEU A 66 8.07 -2.26 1.22
CA LEU A 66 6.95 -2.94 0.58
C LEU A 66 5.67 -2.66 1.36
N LYS A 67 4.62 -2.22 0.68
CA LYS A 67 3.32 -1.99 1.30
C LYS A 67 2.22 -2.69 0.49
N SER A 68 1.34 -3.39 1.19
CA SER A 68 0.06 -3.85 0.65
C SER A 68 -1.07 -3.28 1.49
N HIS A 69 -2.22 -3.03 0.87
CA HIS A 69 -3.43 -2.67 1.61
C HIS A 69 -4.02 -3.86 2.37
N TYR A 70 -3.62 -5.09 2.03
CA TYR A 70 -4.32 -6.30 2.44
C TYR A 70 -3.48 -7.21 3.34
N ILE A 71 -2.17 -7.33 3.07
CA ILE A 71 -1.32 -8.35 3.70
C ILE A 71 -0.05 -7.69 4.28
N PRO A 72 0.40 -8.07 5.50
CA PRO A 72 1.71 -7.64 6.01
C PRO A 72 2.87 -8.10 5.11
N THR A 73 3.90 -7.27 4.95
CA THR A 73 4.98 -7.53 3.97
C THR A 73 6.36 -7.73 4.59
N ALA A 74 6.46 -7.77 5.93
CA ALA A 74 7.74 -7.88 6.64
C ALA A 74 8.53 -9.17 6.29
N GLU A 75 7.84 -10.31 6.24
CA GLU A 75 8.46 -11.59 5.89
C GLU A 75 8.91 -11.61 4.43
N ARG A 76 8.09 -11.03 3.54
CA ARG A 76 8.40 -10.89 2.12
C ARG A 76 9.65 -10.04 1.89
N ALA A 77 9.77 -8.92 2.59
CA ALA A 77 10.97 -8.08 2.55
C ALA A 77 12.24 -8.84 2.97
N LYS A 78 12.16 -9.74 3.96
CA LYS A 78 13.31 -10.60 4.35
C LYS A 78 13.72 -11.58 3.25
N VAL A 79 12.76 -12.14 2.53
CA VAL A 79 13.03 -13.01 1.37
C VAL A 79 13.73 -12.22 0.27
N VAL A 80 13.24 -11.03 -0.05
CA VAL A 80 13.82 -10.14 -1.08
C VAL A 80 15.24 -9.72 -0.73
N ALA A 81 15.48 -9.29 0.51
CA ALA A 81 16.81 -8.92 0.98
C ALA A 81 17.83 -10.07 0.90
N ARG A 82 17.36 -11.33 1.01
CA ARG A 82 18.20 -12.52 0.80
C ARG A 82 18.42 -12.81 -0.68
N ALA A 83 17.38 -12.67 -1.50
CA ALA A 83 17.43 -12.96 -2.93
C ALA A 83 18.29 -11.95 -3.72
N VAL A 84 18.34 -10.70 -3.26
CA VAL A 84 19.11 -9.62 -3.91
C VAL A 84 20.07 -8.98 -2.89
N PRO A 85 21.27 -9.54 -2.68
CA PRO A 85 22.25 -8.98 -1.75
C PRO A 85 22.61 -7.53 -2.08
N GLY A 86 22.67 -6.68 -1.05
CA GLY A 86 23.01 -5.25 -1.17
C GLY A 86 21.81 -4.30 -1.05
N ILE A 87 20.59 -4.76 -1.35
CA ILE A 87 19.38 -3.97 -1.15
C ILE A 87 18.96 -3.96 0.33
N LYS A 88 18.34 -2.87 0.77
CA LYS A 88 17.64 -2.76 2.04
C LYS A 88 16.13 -2.78 1.82
N ALA A 89 15.53 -3.97 1.83
CA ALA A 89 14.09 -4.13 1.76
C ALA A 89 13.48 -4.23 3.16
N TYR A 90 12.43 -3.45 3.42
CA TYR A 90 11.63 -3.53 4.64
C TYR A 90 10.16 -3.75 4.31
N GLY A 91 9.39 -4.21 5.30
CA GLY A 91 7.96 -4.39 5.15
C GLY A 91 7.15 -3.43 6.03
N ALA A 92 5.86 -3.35 5.70
CA ALA A 92 4.86 -2.57 6.37
C ALA A 92 3.63 -3.44 6.71
N ILE A 93 2.76 -2.89 7.55
CA ILE A 93 1.41 -3.39 7.79
C ILE A 93 0.42 -2.23 7.69
N THR A 94 -0.72 -2.46 7.06
CA THR A 94 -1.82 -1.49 7.02
C THR A 94 -3.01 -2.02 7.82
N LEU A 95 -3.52 -1.20 8.75
CA LEU A 95 -4.57 -1.57 9.72
C LEU A 95 -5.98 -1.52 9.11
N ASN A 96 -6.14 -2.19 7.96
CA ASN A 96 -7.41 -2.40 7.27
C ASN A 96 -8.12 -3.66 7.79
N HIS A 97 -9.37 -3.89 7.38
CA HIS A 97 -10.18 -5.04 7.82
C HIS A 97 -9.54 -6.40 7.49
N SER A 98 -8.74 -6.47 6.43
CA SER A 98 -8.00 -7.68 6.05
C SER A 98 -7.05 -8.21 7.14
N VAL A 99 -6.64 -7.34 8.07
CA VAL A 99 -5.81 -7.70 9.25
C VAL A 99 -6.58 -7.52 10.57
N GLY A 100 -7.91 -7.36 10.50
CA GLY A 100 -8.78 -7.11 11.65
C GLY A 100 -8.91 -5.64 12.05
N GLY A 101 -8.47 -4.70 11.21
CA GLY A 101 -8.55 -3.26 11.47
C GLY A 101 -7.49 -2.77 12.47
N LEU A 102 -7.91 -1.87 13.37
CA LEU A 102 -7.09 -1.44 14.51
C LEU A 102 -6.83 -2.64 15.43
N ASN A 103 -5.70 -3.33 15.21
CA ASN A 103 -5.43 -4.63 15.81
C ASN A 103 -4.05 -4.66 16.49
N PRO A 104 -4.00 -4.49 17.83
CA PRO A 104 -2.74 -4.53 18.58
C PRO A 104 -2.03 -5.89 18.52
N VAL A 105 -2.75 -7.00 18.33
CA VAL A 105 -2.16 -8.33 18.20
C VAL A 105 -1.43 -8.46 16.86
N ALA A 106 -2.08 -8.04 15.76
CA ALA A 106 -1.45 -8.01 14.45
C ALA A 106 -0.16 -7.15 14.46
N LEU A 107 -0.19 -6.02 15.16
CA LEU A 107 0.99 -5.17 15.33
C LEU A 107 2.10 -5.80 16.16
N GLU A 108 1.78 -6.50 17.25
CA GLU A 108 2.78 -7.22 18.05
C GLU A 108 3.49 -8.28 17.19
N ILE A 109 2.75 -9.01 16.35
CA ILE A 109 3.32 -10.02 15.44
C ILE A 109 4.11 -9.37 14.31
N ALA A 110 3.60 -8.29 13.71
CA ALA A 110 4.30 -7.56 12.65
C ALA A 110 5.63 -6.97 13.15
N GLY A 111 5.64 -6.39 14.35
CA GLY A 111 6.86 -5.85 14.98
C GLY A 111 7.91 -6.93 15.22
N ARG A 112 7.52 -8.08 15.78
CA ARG A 112 8.41 -9.25 15.92
C ARG A 112 8.94 -9.76 14.58
N SER A 113 8.14 -9.63 13.53
CA SER A 113 8.50 -10.01 12.17
C SER A 113 9.44 -9.01 11.49
N GLY A 114 9.73 -7.86 12.11
CA GLY A 114 10.65 -6.85 11.61
C GLY A 114 9.99 -5.81 10.68
N CYS A 115 8.67 -5.63 10.78
CA CYS A 115 7.95 -4.54 10.13
C CYS A 115 8.54 -3.18 10.56
N LYS A 116 8.53 -2.19 9.65
CA LYS A 116 9.16 -0.87 9.87
C LYS A 116 8.25 0.32 9.64
N ILE A 117 7.11 0.12 9.00
CA ILE A 117 6.11 1.17 8.82
C ILE A 117 4.75 0.59 9.12
N VAL A 118 3.97 1.32 9.91
CA VAL A 118 2.55 1.03 10.13
C VAL A 118 1.71 2.11 9.49
N TRP A 119 0.77 1.68 8.65
CA TRP A 119 -0.26 2.55 8.10
C TRP A 119 -1.53 2.37 8.92
N MET A 120 -2.08 3.48 9.41
CA MET A 120 -3.45 3.53 9.95
C MET A 120 -4.46 3.09 8.88
N PRO A 121 -5.75 2.83 9.23
CA PRO A 121 -6.74 2.43 8.24
C PRO A 121 -6.70 3.33 7.00
N THR A 122 -6.68 2.71 5.83
CA THR A 122 -6.64 3.43 4.53
C THR A 122 -7.95 3.27 3.80
N VAL A 123 -8.19 2.08 3.25
CA VAL A 123 -9.32 1.83 2.33
C VAL A 123 -10.60 1.56 3.08
N ASP A 124 -10.47 1.19 4.36
CA ASP A 124 -11.56 0.94 5.30
C ASP A 124 -11.75 2.11 6.28
N ALA A 125 -11.09 3.24 6.05
CA ALA A 125 -11.18 4.37 6.97
C ALA A 125 -12.55 5.07 6.90
N ALA A 126 -13.03 5.58 8.03
CA ALA A 126 -14.29 6.31 8.13
C ALA A 126 -14.32 7.62 7.33
N ASN A 127 -13.17 8.18 6.96
CA ASN A 127 -13.05 9.33 6.07
C ASN A 127 -12.74 8.96 4.61
N GLU A 128 -12.51 7.68 4.31
CA GLU A 128 -12.34 7.19 2.94
C GLU A 128 -13.71 6.73 2.38
N THR A 129 -14.13 7.36 1.28
CA THR A 129 -15.47 7.18 0.71
C THR A 129 -15.46 6.51 -0.66
N ALA A 130 -14.32 6.45 -1.35
CA ALA A 130 -14.26 5.94 -2.72
C ALA A 130 -14.60 4.45 -2.83
N GLY A 131 -14.36 3.68 -1.76
CA GLY A 131 -14.71 2.26 -1.68
C GLY A 131 -16.17 1.95 -1.31
N ARG A 132 -16.99 2.97 -1.02
CA ARG A 132 -18.36 2.77 -0.55
C ARG A 132 -19.37 2.73 -1.68
N LEU A 133 -20.49 2.05 -1.46
CA LEU A 133 -21.59 2.00 -2.43
C LEU A 133 -22.27 3.37 -2.62
N ASP A 134 -22.25 4.23 -1.60
CA ASP A 134 -22.73 5.61 -1.60
C ASP A 134 -21.64 6.65 -1.95
N GLY A 135 -20.44 6.18 -2.30
CA GLY A 135 -19.29 7.01 -2.65
C GLY A 135 -19.34 7.62 -4.05
N PRO A 136 -18.33 8.43 -4.42
CA PRO A 136 -18.20 8.97 -5.77
C PRO A 136 -18.05 7.85 -6.81
N ASN A 137 -18.57 8.05 -8.03
CA ASN A 137 -18.50 7.07 -9.13
C ASN A 137 -17.49 7.44 -10.24
N THR A 138 -16.72 8.51 -10.06
CA THR A 138 -15.77 9.02 -11.07
C THR A 138 -14.34 9.00 -10.54
N LYS A 139 -13.36 8.62 -11.38
CA LYS A 139 -11.92 8.57 -11.03
C LYS A 139 -11.61 7.75 -9.78
N LEU A 140 -12.19 6.56 -9.70
CA LEU A 140 -11.97 5.67 -8.57
C LEU A 140 -10.55 5.10 -8.57
N PRO A 141 -9.92 4.97 -7.39
CA PRO A 141 -8.65 4.26 -7.27
C PRO A 141 -8.85 2.75 -7.51
N PHE A 142 -7.79 2.07 -7.93
CA PHE A 142 -7.84 0.65 -8.30
C PHE A 142 -8.39 -0.27 -7.20
N TRP A 143 -8.17 0.08 -5.93
CA TRP A 143 -8.66 -0.68 -4.77
C TRP A 143 -10.16 -0.50 -4.50
N ALA A 144 -10.81 0.54 -5.04
CA ALA A 144 -12.21 0.86 -4.73
C ALA A 144 -13.18 -0.21 -5.23
N LYS A 145 -12.88 -0.83 -6.38
CA LYS A 145 -13.67 -1.93 -6.93
C LYS A 145 -13.78 -3.09 -5.93
N ILE A 146 -12.64 -3.51 -5.39
CA ILE A 146 -12.57 -4.60 -4.39
C ILE A 146 -13.43 -4.25 -3.17
N GLN A 147 -13.33 -3.02 -2.65
CA GLN A 147 -14.12 -2.64 -1.47
C GLN A 147 -15.63 -2.60 -1.70
N ARG A 148 -16.05 -2.19 -2.90
CA ARG A 148 -17.46 -2.22 -3.29
C ARG A 148 -17.98 -3.63 -3.44
N GLU A 149 -17.17 -4.55 -3.99
CA GLU A 149 -17.51 -5.97 -4.09
C GLU A 149 -17.65 -6.59 -2.69
N LEU A 150 -16.68 -6.40 -1.79
CA LEU A 150 -16.75 -6.87 -0.40
C LEU A 150 -17.98 -6.31 0.34
N SER A 151 -18.33 -5.05 0.11
CA SER A 151 -19.52 -4.42 0.69
C SER A 151 -20.82 -4.98 0.12
N ALA A 152 -20.88 -5.20 -1.21
CA ALA A 152 -22.05 -5.75 -1.88
C ALA A 152 -22.33 -7.20 -1.47
N GLU A 153 -21.28 -7.97 -1.15
CA GLU A 153 -21.39 -9.32 -0.58
C GLU A 153 -21.79 -9.31 0.91
N GLY A 154 -21.82 -8.14 1.56
CA GLY A 154 -22.20 -8.00 2.96
C GLY A 154 -21.14 -8.49 3.95
N ILE A 155 -19.89 -8.65 3.52
CA ILE A 155 -18.78 -9.13 4.36
C ILE A 155 -17.85 -8.02 4.85
N ALA A 156 -18.01 -6.79 4.35
CA ALA A 156 -17.29 -5.62 4.82
C ALA A 156 -17.81 -5.15 6.20
N PRO A 157 -16.98 -5.09 7.25
CA PRO A 157 -17.36 -4.50 8.53
C PRO A 157 -17.57 -2.96 8.42
N PRO A 158 -18.10 -2.32 9.48
CA PRO A 158 -18.24 -0.87 9.51
C PRO A 158 -16.90 -0.14 9.39
N PRO A 159 -16.87 1.06 8.75
CA PRO A 159 -15.64 1.83 8.57
C PRO A 159 -14.90 2.13 9.88
N LEU A 160 -13.57 2.10 9.81
CA LEU A 160 -12.68 2.25 10.95
C LEU A 160 -12.36 3.71 11.25
N SER A 161 -12.44 4.09 12.52
CA SER A 161 -11.97 5.39 13.01
C SER A 161 -10.98 5.18 14.16
N PRO A 162 -9.85 5.90 14.18
CA PRO A 162 -8.97 5.91 15.35
C PRO A 162 -9.58 6.70 16.53
N LEU A 163 -10.63 7.49 16.27
CA LEU A 163 -11.29 8.38 17.21
C LEU A 163 -12.70 7.88 17.58
N ASP A 164 -13.10 8.15 18.82
CA ASP A 164 -14.48 8.01 19.30
C ASP A 164 -15.37 9.18 18.85
N SER A 165 -16.65 9.15 19.24
CA SER A 165 -17.63 10.21 18.91
C SER A 165 -17.31 11.58 19.52
N ASN A 166 -16.41 11.65 20.49
CA ASN A 166 -15.96 12.89 21.12
C ASN A 166 -14.62 13.39 20.52
N GLY A 167 -14.12 12.75 19.46
CA GLY A 167 -12.85 13.06 18.84
C GLY A 167 -11.62 12.61 19.63
N ARG A 168 -11.78 11.71 20.61
CA ARG A 168 -10.67 11.18 21.42
C ARG A 168 -10.15 9.88 20.84
N LEU A 169 -8.86 9.61 20.97
CA LEU A 169 -8.28 8.32 20.59
C LEU A 169 -8.98 7.18 21.33
N THR A 170 -9.42 6.17 20.58
CA THR A 170 -10.01 4.95 21.16
C THR A 170 -8.95 4.15 21.92
N GLU A 171 -9.38 3.33 22.90
CA GLU A 171 -8.47 2.47 23.66
C GLU A 171 -7.69 1.50 22.76
N VAL A 172 -8.35 0.96 21.74
CA VAL A 172 -7.71 0.06 20.77
C VAL A 172 -6.64 0.77 19.95
N THR A 173 -6.87 2.03 19.54
CA THR A 173 -5.85 2.84 18.87
C THR A 173 -4.67 3.10 19.78
N ARG A 174 -4.91 3.45 21.05
CA ARG A 174 -3.84 3.64 22.03
C ARG A 174 -2.98 2.39 22.17
N LYS A 175 -3.60 1.21 22.33
CA LYS A 175 -2.90 -0.07 22.37
C LYS A 175 -2.11 -0.34 21.09
N CYS A 176 -2.62 0.05 19.92
CA CYS A 176 -1.86 -0.03 18.67
C CYS A 176 -0.60 0.83 18.70
N LEU A 177 -0.72 2.10 19.10
CA LEU A 177 0.40 3.05 19.21
C LEU A 177 1.47 2.56 20.19
N GLU A 178 1.07 1.97 21.32
CA GLU A 178 1.99 1.36 22.28
C GLU A 178 2.81 0.20 21.67
N ARG A 179 2.19 -0.61 20.80
CA ARG A 179 2.91 -1.69 20.08
C ARG A 179 3.87 -1.13 19.03
N ILE A 180 3.45 -0.10 18.30
CA ILE A 180 4.30 0.61 17.33
C ILE A 180 5.56 1.13 18.04
N ALA A 181 5.38 1.85 19.15
CA ALA A 181 6.48 2.36 19.96
C ALA A 181 7.37 1.23 20.51
N LYS A 182 6.79 0.16 21.07
CA LYS A 182 7.53 -0.98 21.63
C LYS A 182 8.49 -1.62 20.62
N HIS A 183 8.09 -1.72 19.36
CA HIS A 183 8.85 -2.43 18.31
C HIS A 183 9.68 -1.51 17.41
N ASN A 184 9.68 -0.19 17.68
CA ASN A 184 10.33 0.82 16.82
C ASN A 184 9.91 0.68 15.35
N MET A 185 8.59 0.65 15.13
CA MET A 185 7.95 0.64 13.82
C MET A 185 7.39 2.01 13.44
#